data_AF-A0AAV3YNA9-F1
#
_entry.id   AF-A0AAV3YNA9-F1
#
_cell.length_a   1.000
_cell.length_b   1.000
_cell.length_c   1.000
_cell.angle_alpha   90.00
_cell.angle_beta   90.00
_cell.angle_gamma   90.00
#
_symmetry.space_group_name_H-M   'P 1'
#
loop_
_entity.id
_entity.type
_entity.pdbx_description
1 polymer ?
#
loop_
_entity_poly.entity_id
_entity_poly.type
_entity_poly.pdbx_seq_one_letter_code
_entity_poly.pdbx_strand_id
1 'polypeptide(L)'
;MKAEWKGPMPSRKENYLDLTKELKKDGYEAKVMPVKIGARGFVGSSAYGLLSKLSIGGNKRTKALRLLAETAENSSRWIWSKRNERLLHKD
;
A
#
# COMPACT_ATOMS: atom_id res chain seq x y z
N MET A 1 -20.99 2.36 13.32
CA MET A 1 -21.62 2.07 12.02
C MET A 1 -20.59 1.41 11.11
N LYS A 2 -20.73 0.11 10.80
CA LYS A 2 -19.97 -0.50 9.71
C LYS A 2 -20.77 -0.27 8.43
N ALA A 3 -20.30 0.60 7.55
CA ALA A 3 -20.87 0.71 6.23
C ALA A 3 -20.58 -0.60 5.49
N GLU A 4 -21.61 -1.44 5.35
CA GLU A 4 -21.55 -2.67 4.58
C GLU A 4 -21.67 -2.29 3.11
N TRP A 5 -20.54 -2.29 2.39
CA TRP A 5 -20.50 -2.02 0.95
C TRP A 5 -21.18 -3.17 0.21
N LYS A 6 -22.33 -2.90 -0.45
CA LYS A 6 -23.13 -3.90 -1.19
C LYS A 6 -22.88 -3.91 -2.71
N GLY A 7 -21.97 -3.09 -3.23
CA GLY A 7 -21.56 -3.07 -4.64
C GLY A 7 -20.24 -3.81 -4.91
N PRO A 8 -19.81 -3.96 -6.17
CA PRO A 8 -18.46 -4.44 -6.46
C PRO A 8 -17.44 -3.53 -5.76
N MET A 9 -16.49 -4.15 -5.05
CA MET A 9 -15.42 -3.42 -4.36
C MET A 9 -14.76 -2.45 -5.35
N PRO A 10 -14.74 -1.13 -5.06
CA PRO A 10 -14.07 -0.17 -5.93
C PRO A 10 -12.62 -0.59 -6.12
N SER A 11 -12.15 -0.47 -7.35
CA SER A 11 -10.75 -0.71 -7.68
C SER A 11 -9.88 0.21 -6.83
N ARG A 12 -8.68 -0.23 -6.47
CA ARG A 12 -7.74 0.58 -5.69
C ARG A 12 -7.45 1.95 -6.30
N LYS A 13 -7.62 2.12 -7.61
CA LYS A 13 -7.46 3.44 -8.25
C LYS A 13 -8.62 4.36 -7.93
N GLU A 14 -9.84 3.82 -7.93
CA GLU A 14 -11.06 4.57 -7.64
C GLU A 14 -11.07 5.08 -6.18
N ASN A 15 -10.48 4.33 -5.25
CA ASN A 15 -10.34 4.77 -3.86
C ASN A 15 -9.56 6.08 -3.68
N TYR A 16 -8.67 6.42 -4.61
CA TYR A 16 -7.87 7.65 -4.56
C TYR A 16 -8.32 8.68 -5.59
N LEU A 17 -9.41 8.41 -6.32
CA LEU A 17 -9.87 9.29 -7.39
C LEU A 17 -10.29 10.65 -6.83
N ASP A 18 -10.98 10.66 -5.69
CA ASP A 18 -11.45 11.90 -5.07
C ASP A 18 -10.28 12.76 -4.57
N LEU A 19 -9.26 12.14 -3.97
CA LEU A 19 -8.03 12.82 -3.59
C LEU A 19 -7.32 13.43 -4.81
N THR A 20 -7.33 12.76 -5.96
CA THR A 20 -6.77 13.36 -7.18
C THR A 20 -7.61 14.48 -7.76
N LYS A 21 -8.93 14.49 -7.54
CA LYS A 21 -9.79 15.61 -7.97
C LYS A 21 -9.50 16.85 -7.13
N GLU A 22 -9.33 16.68 -5.82
CA GLU A 22 -8.97 17.76 -4.90
C GLU A 22 -7.61 18.37 -5.27
N LEU A 23 -6.57 17.54 -5.44
CA LEU A 23 -5.24 18.02 -5.84
C LEU A 23 -5.25 18.78 -7.18
N LYS A 24 -6.04 18.30 -8.15
CA LYS A 24 -6.20 18.98 -9.44
C LYS A 24 -6.92 20.32 -9.33
N LYS A 25 -7.93 20.41 -8.45
CA LYS A 25 -8.64 21.67 -8.19
C LYS A 25 -7.69 22.72 -7.61
N ASP A 26 -6.74 22.30 -6.81
CA ASP A 26 -5.71 23.15 -6.22
C ASP A 26 -4.53 23.43 -7.18
N GLY A 27 -4.62 23.01 -8.44
CA GLY A 27 -3.63 23.28 -9.48
C GLY A 27 -2.46 22.29 -9.53
N TYR A 28 -2.49 21.19 -8.77
CA TYR A 28 -1.46 20.17 -8.79
C TYR A 28 -1.73 19.09 -9.83
N GLU A 29 -0.67 18.62 -10.49
CA GLU A 29 -0.73 17.40 -11.29
C GLU A 29 -0.59 16.17 -10.39
N ALA A 30 -1.64 15.32 -10.34
CA ALA A 30 -1.67 14.12 -9.51
C ALA A 30 -1.85 12.85 -10.34
N LYS A 31 -1.02 11.83 -10.07
CA LYS A 31 -1.07 10.52 -10.72
C LYS A 31 -1.16 9.39 -9.70
N VAL A 32 -2.25 8.62 -9.73
CA VAL A 32 -2.44 7.46 -8.83
C VAL A 32 -1.60 6.27 -9.28
N MET A 33 -0.70 5.80 -8.42
CA MET A 33 0.12 4.61 -8.64
C MET A 33 0.01 3.66 -7.43
N PRO A 34 -1.05 2.83 -7.37
CA PRO A 34 -1.31 2.01 -6.19
C PRO A 34 -0.25 0.91 -6.06
N VAL A 35 0.38 0.82 -4.89
CA VAL A 35 1.33 -0.25 -4.53
C VAL A 35 0.65 -1.23 -3.60
N LYS A 36 0.70 -2.52 -3.93
CA LYS A 36 0.25 -3.61 -3.07
C LYS A 36 1.37 -3.99 -2.11
N ILE A 37 1.05 -3.95 -0.83
CA ILE A 37 1.83 -4.57 0.22
C ILE A 37 0.96 -5.72 0.75
N GLY A 38 1.48 -6.94 0.67
CA GLY A 38 0.82 -8.13 1.17
C GLY A 38 0.69 -8.10 2.69
N ALA A 39 -0.14 -9.00 3.23
CA ALA A 39 -0.50 -9.04 4.65
C ALA A 39 0.73 -8.97 5.59
N ARG A 40 1.87 -9.56 5.22
CA ARG A 40 3.10 -9.58 6.04
C ARG A 40 4.18 -8.57 5.59
N GLY A 41 3.79 -7.48 4.93
CA GLY A 41 4.75 -6.50 4.43
C GLY A 41 5.43 -6.87 3.11
N PHE A 42 5.08 -8.00 2.50
CA PHE A 42 5.64 -8.39 1.20
C PHE A 42 5.22 -7.42 0.10
N VAL A 43 6.20 -6.74 -0.47
CA VAL A 43 5.97 -5.77 -1.53
C VAL A 43 5.71 -6.51 -2.85
N GLY A 44 4.55 -6.28 -3.47
CA GLY A 44 4.16 -6.94 -4.72
C GLY A 44 4.81 -6.32 -5.97
N SER A 45 4.62 -6.98 -7.12
CA SER A 45 5.11 -6.52 -8.45
C SER A 45 4.70 -5.09 -8.82
N SER A 46 3.62 -4.56 -8.20
CA SER A 46 3.21 -3.17 -8.33
C SER A 46 4.28 -2.16 -7.88
N ALA A 47 5.11 -2.47 -6.88
CA ALA A 47 6.18 -1.56 -6.46
C ALA A 47 7.33 -1.52 -7.47
N TYR A 48 7.64 -2.67 -8.08
CA TYR A 48 8.59 -2.72 -9.18
C TYR A 48 8.11 -1.85 -10.34
N GLY A 49 6.81 -1.90 -10.66
CA GLY A 49 6.19 -1.04 -11.65
C GLY A 49 6.23 0.45 -11.28
N LEU A 50 6.01 0.79 -10.00
CA LEU A 50 6.16 2.15 -9.49
C LEU A 50 7.60 2.66 -9.69
N LEU A 51 8.59 1.90 -9.24
CA LEU A 51 10.00 2.30 -9.35
C LEU A 51 10.42 2.48 -10.81
N SER A 52 9.94 1.60 -11.69
CA SER A 52 10.22 1.72 -13.12
C SER A 52 9.58 2.99 -13.73
N LYS A 53 8.38 3.39 -13.27
CA LYS A 53 7.74 4.66 -13.68
C LYS A 53 8.47 5.90 -13.15
N LEU A 54 9.18 5.76 -12.03
CA LEU A 54 10.05 6.79 -11.46
C LEU A 54 11.47 6.74 -12.06
N SER A 55 11.68 5.98 -13.14
CA SER A 55 12.99 5.79 -13.80
C SER A 55 14.07 5.19 -12.88
N ILE A 56 13.66 4.52 -11.81
CA ILE A 56 14.57 3.80 -10.90
C ILE A 56 14.77 2.39 -11.47
N GLY A 57 15.93 2.18 -12.10
CA GLY A 57 16.31 0.92 -12.74
C GLY A 57 17.51 0.20 -12.10
N GLY A 58 17.87 -0.95 -12.67
CA GLY A 58 19.07 -1.72 -12.34
C GLY A 58 19.22 -2.02 -10.85
N ASN A 59 20.46 -1.95 -10.35
CA ASN A 59 20.79 -2.20 -8.94
C ASN A 59 20.09 -1.24 -7.97
N LYS A 60 19.84 0.00 -8.38
CA LYS A 60 19.13 0.98 -7.54
C LYS A 60 17.70 0.52 -7.26
N ARG A 61 17.03 -0.06 -8.26
CA ARG A 61 15.68 -0.62 -8.10
C ARG A 61 15.66 -1.80 -7.15
N THR A 62 16.61 -2.73 -7.27
CA THR A 62 16.69 -3.89 -6.37
C THR A 62 16.92 -3.46 -4.93
N LYS A 63 17.81 -2.48 -4.69
CA LYS A 63 18.03 -1.89 -3.37
C LYS A 63 16.77 -1.22 -2.82
N ALA A 64 16.08 -0.41 -3.63
CA ALA A 64 14.84 0.25 -3.24
C ALA A 64 13.73 -0.75 -2.89
N LEU A 65 13.58 -1.83 -3.68
CA LEU A 65 12.60 -2.89 -3.38
C LEU A 65 12.90 -3.60 -2.07
N ARG A 66 14.17 -3.91 -1.80
CA ARG A 66 14.57 -4.55 -0.54
C ARG A 66 14.26 -3.66 0.65
N LEU A 67 14.61 -2.37 0.57
CA LEU A 67 14.32 -1.41 1.63
C LEU A 67 12.81 -1.24 1.86
N LEU A 68 12.03 -1.15 0.78
CA LEU A 68 10.57 -1.11 0.87
C LEU A 68 10.00 -2.36 1.55
N ALA A 69 10.50 -3.55 1.20
CA ALA A 69 10.05 -4.81 1.77
C ALA A 69 10.38 -4.91 3.26
N GLU A 70 11.62 -4.58 3.64
CA GLU A 70 12.06 -4.58 5.04
C GLU A 70 11.26 -3.58 5.88
N THR A 71 11.05 -2.37 5.38
CA THR A 71 10.25 -1.34 6.06
C THR A 71 8.82 -1.82 6.26
N ALA A 72 8.19 -2.36 5.20
CA ALA A 72 6.83 -2.85 5.26
C ALA A 72 6.70 -4.07 6.20
N GLU A 73 7.66 -4.98 6.20
CA GLU A 73 7.70 -6.11 7.13
C GLU A 73 7.78 -5.62 8.57
N ASN A 74 8.76 -4.75 8.88
CA ASN A 74 8.98 -4.20 10.22
C ASN A 74 7.75 -3.43 10.73
N SER A 75 7.14 -2.59 9.89
CA SER A 75 5.92 -1.87 10.27
C SER A 75 4.73 -2.82 10.47
N SER A 76 4.62 -3.88 9.66
CA SER A 76 3.53 -4.86 9.81
C SER A 76 3.73 -5.79 11.01
N ARG A 77 4.98 -6.03 11.44
CA ARG A 77 5.34 -6.96 12.52
C ARG A 77 4.59 -6.65 13.81
N TRP A 78 4.44 -5.37 14.17
CA TRP A 78 3.69 -4.95 15.35
C TRP A 78 2.23 -5.44 15.31
N ILE A 79 1.55 -5.25 14.18
CA ILE A 79 0.16 -5.67 13.98
C ILE A 79 0.03 -7.19 14.15
N TRP A 80 0.96 -7.96 13.60
CA TRP A 80 0.95 -9.42 13.70
C TRP A 80 1.32 -9.94 15.09
N SER A 81 2.25 -9.28 15.78
CA SER A 81 2.61 -9.60 17.16
C SER A 81 1.42 -9.39 18.11
N LYS A 82 0.69 -8.28 17.94
CA LYS A 82 -0.51 -7.96 18.74
C LYS A 82 -1.74 -8.80 18.40
N ARG A 83 -1.78 -9.40 17.20
CA ARG A 83 -2.91 -10.26 16.78
C ARG A 83 -3.10 -11.46 17.71
N ASN A 84 -2.00 -12.07 18.16
CA ASN A 84 -2.06 -13.25 19.02
C ASN A 84 -2.33 -12.88 20.49
N GLU A 85 -1.93 -11.69 20.95
CA GLU A 85 -2.28 -11.22 22.31
C GLU A 85 -3.80 -11.14 22.51
N ARG A 86 -4.55 -10.70 21.49
CA ARG A 86 -6.03 -10.61 21.57
C ARG A 86 -6.73 -11.97 21.49
N LEU A 87 -6.03 -13.03 21.08
CA LEU A 87 -6.53 -14.40 21.02
C LEU A 87 -6.15 -15.22 22.26
N LEU A 88 -5.13 -14.79 23.02
CA LEU A 88 -4.68 -15.44 24.26
C LEU A 88 -5.47 -15.03 25.51
N HIS A 89 -6.25 -13.94 25.43
CA HIS A 89 -7.12 -13.45 26.53
C HIS A 89 -8.61 -13.66 26.25
N LYS A 90 -8.96 -14.65 25.43
CA LYS A 90 -10.33 -15.14 25.35
C LYS A 90 -10.40 -16.42 26.17
N ASP A 91 -10.87 -16.27 27.40
CA ASP A 91 -11.37 -17.37 28.24
C ASP A 91 -12.51 -18.13 27.53
#